data_AF-X0U339-F1
#
_entry.id   AF-X0U339-F1
#
_cell.length_a   1.000
_cell.length_b   1.000
_cell.length_c   1.000
_cell.angle_alpha   90.00
_cell.angle_beta   90.00
_cell.angle_gamma   90.00
#
_symmetry.space_group_name_H-M   'P 1'
#
loop_
_entity.id
_entity.type
_entity.pdbx_description
1 polymer ?
#
loop_
_entity_poly.entity_id
_entity_poly.type
_entity_poly.pdbx_seq_one_letter_code
_entity_poly.pdbx_strand_id
1 'polypeptide(L)'
;DEALFVAILDFRSLYPNIVRTHNISGEMMVKNPENVSAEERFRKDQRGALSELMNRILQQRYQILAKLKDLEEIQKSETEIKQGDILKRVQRSLKLMANSLLGASNYPRGRFYSGVMANSITAIARDLLSDRLQKWTDEFSSKHHYKAEIRYGDTDSIFVEFMIPNLDPTLFQDNTSSTQISKQAYNRLLKAIEEYRNFLLQKLPEFLELQLEDIALRIILKKGRKKAYAYLSLSNEVVIKGFEAVRSDWSPLARKTQKNLLETL
;
A
#
# COMPACT_ATOMS: atom_id res chain seq x y z
N ASP A 1 -16.13 -4.47 15.10
CA ASP A 1 -15.18 -3.43 15.52
C ASP A 1 -15.24 -2.34 14.48
N GLU A 2 -15.81 -1.21 14.85
CA GLU A 2 -15.89 -0.03 14.00
C GLU A 2 -14.70 0.85 14.33
N ALA A 3 -13.99 1.29 13.30
CA ALA A 3 -12.87 2.21 13.41
C ALA A 3 -13.18 3.47 12.61
N LEU A 4 -12.83 4.63 13.17
CA LEU A 4 -13.17 5.96 12.64
C LEU A 4 -11.88 6.69 12.26
N PHE A 5 -11.88 7.40 11.13
CA PHE A 5 -10.68 8.05 10.58
C PHE A 5 -9.51 7.08 10.35
N VAL A 6 -9.73 6.12 9.45
CA VAL A 6 -8.74 5.11 9.10
C VAL A 6 -7.99 5.54 7.85
N ALA A 7 -6.70 5.90 8.00
CA ALA A 7 -5.83 6.14 6.86
C ALA A 7 -5.39 4.80 6.26
N ILE A 8 -5.53 4.69 4.94
CA ILE A 8 -5.09 3.52 4.17
C ILE A 8 -3.75 3.89 3.55
N LEU A 9 -2.69 3.30 4.07
CA LEU A 9 -1.32 3.56 3.65
C LEU A 9 -0.79 2.35 2.88
N ASP A 10 -0.42 2.55 1.62
CA ASP A 10 0.06 1.49 0.71
C ASP A 10 1.55 1.67 0.39
N PHE A 11 2.29 0.56 0.40
CA PHE A 11 3.69 0.56 0.00
C PHE A 11 3.81 0.56 -1.52
N ARG A 12 4.44 1.61 -2.05
CA ARG A 12 4.71 1.71 -3.48
C ARG A 12 5.63 0.58 -3.92
N SER A 13 5.09 -0.42 -4.61
CA SER A 13 5.86 -1.57 -5.11
C SER A 13 6.68 -2.28 -4.02
N LEU A 14 6.02 -2.68 -2.92
CA LEU A 14 6.65 -3.28 -1.74
C LEU A 14 7.71 -4.34 -2.08
N TYR A 15 7.31 -5.47 -2.69
CA TYR A 15 8.24 -6.59 -2.91
C TYR A 15 9.39 -6.28 -3.89
N PRO A 16 9.14 -5.60 -5.04
CA PRO A 16 10.23 -5.10 -5.89
C PRO A 16 11.23 -4.23 -5.13
N ASN A 17 10.74 -3.34 -4.25
CA ASN A 17 11.62 -2.51 -3.44
C ASN A 17 12.38 -3.32 -2.40
N ILE A 18 11.78 -4.30 -1.72
CA ILE A 18 12.50 -5.22 -0.81
C ILE A 18 13.68 -5.90 -1.53
N VAL A 19 13.47 -6.40 -2.76
CA VAL A 19 14.55 -6.98 -3.58
C VAL A 19 15.68 -5.99 -3.80
N ARG A 20 15.33 -4.74 -4.14
CA ARG A 20 16.27 -3.65 -4.39
C ARG A 20 17.03 -3.23 -3.12
N THR A 21 16.34 -3.11 -2.00
CA THR A 21 16.90 -2.64 -0.72
C THR A 21 17.86 -3.66 -0.12
N HIS A 22 17.48 -4.94 -0.12
CA HIS A 22 18.27 -6.00 0.52
C HIS A 22 19.17 -6.75 -0.45
N ASN A 23 19.36 -6.22 -1.66
CA ASN A 23 20.22 -6.78 -2.71
C ASN A 23 19.93 -8.26 -3.02
N ILE A 24 18.64 -8.63 -3.03
CA ILE A 24 18.21 -10.01 -3.19
C ILE A 24 18.51 -10.45 -4.62
N SER A 25 19.52 -11.29 -4.78
CA SER A 25 19.94 -11.87 -6.07
C SER A 25 20.69 -13.19 -5.80
N GLY A 26 20.51 -14.19 -6.66
CA GLY A 26 21.01 -15.55 -6.41
C GLY A 26 22.52 -15.62 -6.23
N GLU A 27 23.26 -14.84 -7.03
CA GLU A 27 24.71 -14.73 -7.01
C GLU A 27 25.27 -13.89 -5.85
N MET A 28 24.40 -13.15 -5.15
CA MET A 28 24.73 -12.43 -3.93
C MET A 28 24.51 -13.26 -2.67
N MET A 29 23.97 -14.47 -2.77
CA MET A 29 23.65 -15.30 -1.61
C MET A 29 24.91 -15.65 -0.78
N VAL A 30 24.80 -15.53 0.54
CA VAL A 30 25.87 -15.92 1.47
C VAL A 30 25.97 -17.44 1.60
N LYS A 31 27.10 -17.92 2.14
CA LYS A 31 27.21 -19.33 2.56
C LYS A 31 26.27 -19.58 3.74
N ASN A 32 25.50 -20.67 3.69
CA ASN A 32 24.54 -21.07 4.74
C ASN A 32 23.48 -19.98 5.05
N PRO A 33 22.66 -19.57 4.07
CA PRO A 33 21.69 -18.48 4.24
C PRO A 33 20.62 -18.79 5.30
N GLU A 34 20.39 -20.06 5.64
CA GLU A 34 19.42 -20.43 6.67
C GLU A 34 19.88 -20.09 8.10
N ASN A 35 21.17 -19.81 8.31
CA ASN A 35 21.72 -19.49 9.63
C ASN A 35 21.71 -18.00 9.96
N VAL A 36 21.27 -17.15 9.03
CA VAL A 36 21.23 -15.69 9.19
C VAL A 36 19.82 -15.16 8.95
N SER A 37 19.57 -13.92 9.41
CA SER A 37 18.28 -13.27 9.17
C SER A 37 18.02 -13.07 7.68
N ALA A 38 16.74 -12.95 7.30
CA ALA A 38 16.34 -12.83 5.90
C ALA A 38 17.03 -11.65 5.16
N GLU A 39 17.34 -10.56 5.87
CA GLU A 39 18.00 -9.38 5.32
C GLU A 39 19.51 -9.55 5.12
N GLU A 40 20.12 -10.52 5.79
CA GLU A 40 21.57 -10.80 5.78
C GLU A 40 21.95 -11.95 4.86
N ARG A 41 20.96 -12.60 4.24
CA ARG A 41 21.15 -13.72 3.30
C ARG A 41 21.87 -13.34 2.02
N PHE A 42 21.99 -12.04 1.74
CA PHE A 42 22.57 -11.52 0.51
C PHE A 42 23.66 -10.50 0.83
N ARG A 43 24.83 -10.70 0.24
CA ARG A 43 25.96 -9.79 0.33
C ARG A 43 25.61 -8.44 -0.30
N LYS A 44 26.26 -7.39 0.18
CA LYS A 44 26.08 -6.00 -0.28
C LYS A 44 27.38 -5.37 -0.80
N ASP A 45 28.41 -6.20 -1.00
CA ASP A 45 29.73 -5.81 -1.52
C ASP A 45 29.69 -5.42 -2.99
N GLN A 46 28.72 -5.93 -3.74
CA GLN A 46 28.45 -5.56 -5.13
C GLN A 46 26.95 -5.65 -5.44
N ARG A 47 26.50 -5.00 -6.51
CA ARG A 47 25.09 -5.01 -6.89
C ARG A 47 24.73 -6.29 -7.64
N GLY A 48 23.74 -7.02 -7.14
CA GLY A 48 23.23 -8.22 -7.80
C GLY A 48 22.47 -7.90 -9.10
N ALA A 49 22.48 -8.82 -10.06
CA ALA A 49 21.85 -8.68 -11.36
C ALA A 49 20.33 -8.52 -11.26
N LEU A 50 19.66 -9.29 -10.39
CA LEU A 50 18.22 -9.16 -10.18
C LEU A 50 17.88 -7.82 -9.50
N SER A 51 18.67 -7.44 -8.50
CA SER A 51 18.54 -6.18 -7.77
C SER A 51 18.73 -4.95 -8.69
N GLU A 52 19.70 -5.02 -9.59
CA GLU A 52 19.97 -3.99 -10.61
C GLU A 52 18.87 -3.93 -11.67
N LEU A 53 18.42 -5.09 -12.18
CA LEU A 53 17.30 -5.16 -13.11
C LEU A 53 16.03 -4.55 -12.48
N MET A 54 15.75 -4.88 -11.22
CA MET A 54 14.60 -4.32 -10.49
C MET A 54 14.72 -2.81 -10.34
N ASN A 55 15.92 -2.30 -10.05
CA ASN A 55 16.17 -0.87 -9.99
C ASN A 55 15.85 -0.18 -11.32
N ARG A 56 16.31 -0.72 -12.45
CA ARG A 56 16.03 -0.16 -13.78
C ARG A 56 14.54 -0.14 -14.11
N ILE A 57 13.84 -1.25 -13.87
CA ILE A 57 12.39 -1.35 -14.11
C ILE A 57 11.63 -0.32 -13.27
N LEU A 58 11.95 -0.20 -11.99
CA LEU A 58 11.28 0.72 -11.08
C LEU A 58 11.59 2.19 -11.41
N GLN A 59 12.84 2.53 -11.70
CA GLN A 59 13.22 3.89 -12.11
C GLN A 59 12.48 4.33 -13.37
N GLN A 60 12.44 3.49 -14.41
CA GLN A 60 11.66 3.76 -15.62
C GLN A 60 10.17 3.94 -15.31
N ARG A 61 9.62 3.06 -14.46
CA ARG A 61 8.21 3.16 -14.07
C ARG A 61 7.93 4.47 -13.32
N TYR A 62 8.81 4.91 -12.43
CA TYR A 62 8.65 6.15 -11.68
C TYR A 62 8.72 7.39 -12.57
N GLN A 63 9.63 7.40 -13.55
CA GLN A 63 9.68 8.45 -14.56
C GLN A 63 8.38 8.54 -15.38
N ILE A 64 7.80 7.39 -15.75
CA ILE A 64 6.53 7.36 -16.49
C ILE A 64 5.37 7.84 -15.60
N LEU A 65 5.34 7.46 -14.34
CA LEU A 65 4.32 7.95 -13.39
C LEU A 65 4.41 9.46 -13.19
N ALA A 66 5.62 10.03 -13.13
CA ALA A 66 5.81 11.47 -13.06
C ALA A 66 5.25 12.16 -14.32
N LYS A 67 5.60 11.68 -15.51
CA LYS A 67 5.05 12.19 -16.79
C LYS A 67 3.54 12.10 -16.87
N LEU A 68 2.94 11.03 -16.34
CA LEU A 68 1.48 10.88 -16.30
C LEU A 68 0.83 11.93 -15.42
N LYS A 69 1.44 12.25 -14.27
CA LYS A 69 0.97 13.32 -13.40
C LYS A 69 1.03 14.67 -14.10
N ASP A 70 2.16 14.98 -14.74
CA ASP A 70 2.33 16.24 -15.49
C ASP A 70 1.27 16.38 -16.59
N LEU A 71 0.92 15.29 -17.28
CA LEU A 71 -0.12 15.28 -18.31
C LEU A 71 -1.55 15.41 -17.74
N GLU A 72 -1.78 15.05 -16.49
CA GLU A 72 -3.10 15.20 -15.84
C GLU A 72 -3.39 16.65 -15.45
N GLU A 73 -2.36 17.47 -15.27
CA GLU A 73 -2.46 18.89 -14.90
C GLU A 73 -2.74 19.82 -16.09
N ILE A 74 -2.72 19.31 -17.33
CA ILE A 74 -2.86 20.08 -18.58
C ILE A 74 -4.24 19.83 -19.22
N GLN A 75 -4.81 20.85 -19.88
CA GLN A 75 -6.01 20.70 -20.71
C GLN A 75 -5.69 19.86 -21.97
N LYS A 76 -6.24 18.65 -22.05
CA LYS A 76 -5.72 17.60 -22.93
C LYS A 76 -6.19 17.74 -24.38
N SER A 77 -5.24 17.89 -25.30
CA SER A 77 -5.42 17.64 -26.74
C SER A 77 -5.59 16.14 -27.04
N GLU A 78 -6.13 15.79 -28.21
CA GLU A 78 -6.32 14.39 -28.61
C GLU A 78 -5.00 13.59 -28.64
N THR A 79 -3.89 14.25 -29.00
CA THR A 79 -2.54 13.68 -29.00
C THR A 79 -2.04 13.40 -27.58
N GLU A 80 -2.27 14.30 -26.63
CA GLU A 80 -1.89 14.10 -25.23
C GLU A 80 -2.71 13.00 -24.56
N ILE A 81 -3.99 12.85 -24.91
CA ILE A 81 -4.84 11.74 -24.45
C ILE A 81 -4.24 10.41 -24.90
N LYS A 82 -3.94 10.26 -26.20
CA LYS A 82 -3.32 9.05 -26.76
C LYS A 82 -1.97 8.76 -26.11
N GLN A 83 -1.14 9.78 -25.92
CA GLN A 83 0.15 9.64 -25.24
C GLN A 83 -0.02 9.17 -23.79
N GLY A 84 -0.97 9.74 -23.05
CA GLY A 84 -1.32 9.32 -21.69
C GLY A 84 -1.74 7.85 -21.63
N ASP A 85 -2.55 7.38 -22.57
CA ASP A 85 -2.97 5.98 -22.64
C ASP A 85 -1.80 5.02 -22.91
N ILE A 86 -0.88 5.40 -23.79
CA ILE A 86 0.35 4.63 -24.05
C ILE A 86 1.17 4.54 -22.76
N LEU A 87 1.42 5.66 -22.09
CA LEU A 87 2.19 5.69 -20.84
C LEU A 87 1.53 4.87 -19.72
N LYS A 88 0.19 4.91 -19.60
CA LYS A 88 -0.59 4.06 -18.67
C LYS A 88 -0.38 2.58 -18.95
N ARG A 89 -0.33 2.17 -20.22
CA ARG A 89 -0.04 0.78 -20.61
C ARG A 89 1.39 0.40 -20.30
N VAL A 90 2.36 1.26 -20.61
CA VAL A 90 3.78 0.99 -20.33
C VAL A 90 4.04 0.84 -18.83
N GLN A 91 3.54 1.76 -17.98
CA GLN A 91 3.74 1.62 -16.53
C GLN A 91 3.09 0.34 -15.98
N ARG A 92 1.94 -0.07 -16.53
CA ARG A 92 1.27 -1.32 -16.16
C ARG A 92 2.10 -2.53 -16.56
N SER A 93 2.68 -2.52 -17.75
CA SER A 93 3.57 -3.59 -18.22
C SER A 93 4.83 -3.68 -17.35
N LEU A 94 5.43 -2.54 -16.97
CA LEU A 94 6.57 -2.52 -16.05
C LEU A 94 6.21 -3.06 -14.66
N LYS A 95 5.03 -2.68 -14.12
CA LYS A 95 4.51 -3.23 -12.85
C LYS A 95 4.32 -4.75 -12.93
N LEU A 96 3.73 -5.23 -14.03
CA LEU A 96 3.52 -6.66 -14.26
C LEU A 96 4.87 -7.39 -14.36
N MET A 97 5.83 -6.85 -15.10
CA MET A 97 7.17 -7.42 -15.24
C MET A 97 7.89 -7.53 -13.90
N ALA A 98 7.91 -6.45 -13.11
CA ALA A 98 8.52 -6.45 -11.78
C ALA A 98 7.92 -7.53 -10.87
N ASN A 99 6.58 -7.63 -10.83
CA ASN A 99 5.91 -8.64 -10.00
C ASN A 99 6.11 -10.07 -10.52
N SER A 100 6.12 -10.27 -11.85
CA SER A 100 6.35 -11.58 -12.46
C SER A 100 7.75 -12.13 -12.19
N LEU A 101 8.78 -11.27 -12.11
CA LEU A 101 10.13 -11.71 -11.73
C LEU A 101 10.16 -12.31 -10.32
N LEU A 102 9.37 -11.78 -9.39
CA LEU A 102 9.20 -12.32 -8.05
C LEU A 102 8.43 -13.65 -8.07
N GLY A 103 7.38 -13.73 -8.91
CA GLY A 103 6.65 -14.98 -9.10
C GLY A 103 7.54 -16.09 -9.68
N ALA A 104 8.42 -15.74 -10.61
CA ALA A 104 9.36 -16.67 -11.24
C ALA A 104 10.38 -17.24 -10.24
N SER A 105 10.85 -16.44 -9.28
CA SER A 105 11.77 -16.93 -8.24
C SER A 105 11.10 -17.88 -7.24
N ASN A 106 9.76 -17.86 -7.15
CA ASN A 106 8.96 -18.75 -6.29
C ASN A 106 8.27 -19.90 -7.05
N TYR A 107 8.61 -20.14 -8.32
CA TYR A 107 8.03 -21.24 -9.10
C TYR A 107 8.98 -22.44 -9.18
N PRO A 108 8.73 -23.56 -8.47
CA PRO A 108 9.70 -24.67 -8.35
C PRO A 108 10.15 -25.30 -9.67
N ARG A 109 9.34 -25.22 -10.73
CA ARG A 109 9.66 -25.74 -12.07
C ARG A 109 10.31 -24.68 -12.97
N GLY A 110 10.57 -23.49 -12.44
CA GLY A 110 11.17 -22.38 -13.17
C GLY A 110 12.70 -22.44 -13.13
N ARG A 111 13.34 -22.01 -14.23
CA ARG A 111 14.81 -21.95 -14.34
C ARG A 111 15.46 -21.06 -13.27
N PHE A 112 14.77 -20.01 -12.85
CA PHE A 112 15.27 -19.03 -11.88
C PHE A 112 14.70 -19.23 -10.47
N TYR A 113 14.19 -20.44 -10.17
CA TYR A 113 13.65 -20.77 -8.86
C TYR A 113 14.72 -20.65 -7.76
N SER A 114 14.36 -20.00 -6.66
CA SER A 114 15.13 -20.03 -5.43
C SER A 114 14.20 -19.83 -4.23
N GLY A 115 13.97 -20.92 -3.48
CA GLY A 115 13.18 -20.87 -2.25
C GLY A 115 13.77 -19.89 -1.23
N VAL A 116 15.10 -19.80 -1.14
CA VAL A 116 15.78 -18.84 -0.25
C VAL A 116 15.41 -17.41 -0.63
N MET A 117 15.46 -17.03 -1.91
CA MET A 117 15.08 -15.68 -2.35
C MET A 117 13.60 -15.39 -2.05
N ALA A 118 12.70 -16.28 -2.47
CA ALA A 118 11.26 -16.11 -2.27
C ALA A 118 10.87 -16.00 -0.78
N ASN A 119 11.44 -16.87 0.06
CA ASN A 119 11.22 -16.85 1.49
C ASN A 119 11.81 -15.59 2.14
N SER A 120 12.96 -15.11 1.68
CA SER A 120 13.56 -13.89 2.23
C SER A 120 12.69 -12.66 1.93
N ILE A 121 12.22 -12.54 0.68
CA ILE A 121 11.33 -11.44 0.27
C ILE A 121 10.05 -11.42 1.13
N THR A 122 9.42 -12.58 1.30
CA THR A 122 8.15 -12.69 2.05
C THR A 122 8.35 -12.56 3.56
N ALA A 123 9.46 -13.05 4.11
CA ALA A 123 9.80 -12.88 5.52
C ALA A 123 10.03 -11.41 5.87
N ILE A 124 10.83 -10.69 5.07
CA ILE A 124 11.10 -9.25 5.27
C ILE A 124 9.80 -8.44 5.18
N ALA A 125 8.96 -8.72 4.17
CA ALA A 125 7.67 -8.03 4.03
C ALA A 125 6.77 -8.27 5.25
N ARG A 126 6.71 -9.50 5.77
CA ARG A 126 5.86 -9.87 6.90
C ARG A 126 6.34 -9.24 8.21
N ASP A 127 7.64 -9.30 8.48
CA ASP A 127 8.29 -8.65 9.64
C ASP A 127 8.06 -7.14 9.61
N LEU A 128 8.21 -6.51 8.43
CA LEU A 128 7.91 -5.10 8.25
C LEU A 128 6.44 -4.78 8.57
N LEU A 129 5.50 -5.48 7.93
CA LEU A 129 4.07 -5.18 8.03
C LEU A 129 3.46 -5.51 9.39
N SER A 130 3.97 -6.52 10.09
CA SER A 130 3.38 -7.03 11.33
C SER A 130 4.09 -6.50 12.57
N ASP A 131 5.42 -6.60 12.60
CA ASP A 131 6.18 -6.39 13.84
C ASP A 131 6.77 -4.98 13.90
N ARG A 132 7.47 -4.55 12.85
CA ARG A 132 8.13 -3.24 12.83
C ARG A 132 7.13 -2.09 12.81
N LEU A 133 6.16 -2.14 11.89
CA LEU A 133 5.16 -1.08 11.79
C LEU A 133 4.36 -0.97 13.07
N GLN A 134 3.90 -2.08 13.67
CA GLN A 134 3.19 -2.04 14.96
C GLN A 134 4.03 -1.36 16.05
N LYS A 135 5.29 -1.79 16.22
CA LYS A 135 6.20 -1.18 17.20
C LYS A 135 6.40 0.32 16.97
N TRP A 136 6.56 0.73 15.72
CA TRP A 136 6.74 2.15 15.39
C TRP A 136 5.45 2.94 15.59
N THR A 137 4.28 2.37 15.29
CA THR A 137 2.98 2.98 15.58
C THR A 137 2.79 3.19 17.08
N ASP A 138 3.13 2.21 17.91
CA ASP A 138 3.05 2.32 19.36
C ASP A 138 4.01 3.41 19.90
N GLU A 139 5.23 3.48 19.33
CA GLU A 139 6.20 4.54 19.64
C GLU A 139 5.67 5.93 19.30
N PHE A 140 5.06 6.08 18.12
CA PHE A 140 4.44 7.33 17.68
C PHE A 140 3.29 7.74 18.61
N SER A 141 2.37 6.82 18.88
CA SER A 141 1.21 7.07 19.73
C SER A 141 1.57 7.44 21.18
N SER A 142 2.74 7.02 21.64
CA SER A 142 3.24 7.35 22.99
C SER A 142 3.84 8.76 23.07
N LYS A 143 4.25 9.35 21.94
CA LYS A 143 4.97 10.64 21.88
C LYS A 143 4.10 11.81 21.40
N HIS A 144 2.92 11.54 20.86
CA HIS A 144 2.05 12.53 20.25
C HIS A 144 0.74 12.75 21.04
N HIS A 145 0.11 13.90 20.86
CA HIS A 145 -1.15 14.28 21.53
C HIS A 145 -2.40 13.55 20.98
N TYR A 146 -2.23 12.76 19.92
CA TYR A 146 -3.25 11.92 19.31
C TYR A 146 -2.68 10.52 19.12
N LYS A 147 -3.55 9.51 19.07
CA LYS A 147 -3.12 8.11 18.95
C LYS A 147 -3.37 7.59 17.54
N ALA A 148 -2.43 6.79 17.05
CA ALA A 148 -2.54 5.97 15.87
C ALA A 148 -2.57 4.48 16.27
N GLU A 149 -3.43 3.68 15.65
CA GLU A 149 -3.51 2.24 15.91
C GLU A 149 -3.69 1.48 14.60
N ILE A 150 -2.86 0.47 14.33
CA ILE A 150 -3.04 -0.39 13.16
C ILE A 150 -4.24 -1.32 13.41
N ARG A 151 -5.31 -1.15 12.63
CA ARG A 151 -6.52 -1.98 12.72
C ARG A 151 -6.50 -3.17 11.78
N TYR A 152 -5.81 -3.02 10.65
CA TYR A 152 -5.76 -4.06 9.63
C TYR A 152 -4.51 -3.91 8.76
N GLY A 153 -4.01 -5.03 8.24
CA GLY A 153 -2.95 -5.07 7.25
C GLY A 153 -3.33 -6.02 6.12
N ASP A 154 -3.16 -5.58 4.88
CA ASP A 154 -3.22 -6.44 3.71
C ASP A 154 -1.79 -6.82 3.27
N THR A 155 -1.60 -7.06 1.98
CA THR A 155 -0.39 -7.63 1.38
C THR A 155 0.73 -6.61 1.31
N ASP A 156 0.37 -5.35 1.08
CA ASP A 156 1.24 -4.20 0.89
C ASP A 156 0.70 -2.92 1.52
N SER A 157 -0.44 -2.99 2.22
CA SER A 157 -1.06 -1.83 2.87
C SER A 157 -1.35 -2.06 4.35
N ILE A 158 -1.36 -0.97 5.11
CA ILE A 158 -1.78 -0.90 6.50
C ILE A 158 -2.92 0.11 6.67
N PHE A 159 -3.82 -0.19 7.60
CA PHE A 159 -5.01 0.57 7.90
C PHE A 159 -4.85 1.10 9.31
N VAL A 160 -4.69 2.41 9.43
CA VAL A 160 -4.29 3.05 10.68
C VAL A 160 -5.40 3.97 11.13
N GLU A 161 -6.02 3.64 12.27
CA GLU A 161 -7.03 4.47 12.90
C GLU A 161 -6.38 5.63 13.65
N PHE A 162 -6.90 6.84 13.48
CA PHE A 162 -6.44 8.04 14.17
C PHE A 162 -7.49 8.51 15.20
N MET A 163 -7.12 8.42 16.48
CA MET A 163 -7.90 8.96 17.60
C MET A 163 -7.40 10.37 17.93
N ILE A 164 -8.01 11.38 17.29
CA ILE A 164 -7.66 12.79 17.45
C ILE A 164 -8.64 13.46 18.43
N PRO A 165 -8.15 14.07 19.53
CA PRO A 165 -9.03 14.77 20.47
C PRO A 165 -9.83 15.91 19.81
N ASN A 166 -11.11 16.01 20.17
CA ASN A 166 -12.02 17.04 19.68
C ASN A 166 -12.13 17.06 18.14
N LEU A 167 -12.15 15.88 17.51
CA LEU A 167 -12.44 15.70 16.10
C LEU A 167 -13.59 14.70 15.96
N ASP A 168 -14.77 15.20 15.57
CA ASP A 168 -15.98 14.39 15.44
C ASP A 168 -16.15 13.93 13.98
N PRO A 169 -16.34 12.62 13.71
CA PRO A 169 -16.63 12.09 12.38
C PRO A 169 -17.87 12.68 11.70
N THR A 170 -18.86 13.14 12.46
CA THR A 170 -20.08 13.76 11.91
C THR A 170 -19.77 15.05 11.12
N LEU A 171 -18.66 15.73 11.43
CA LEU A 171 -18.20 16.93 10.71
C LEU A 171 -17.86 16.69 9.23
N PHE A 172 -17.78 15.41 8.83
CA PHE A 172 -17.40 14.95 7.49
C PHE A 172 -18.56 14.30 6.73
N GLN A 173 -19.73 14.10 7.37
CA GLN A 173 -20.88 13.44 6.75
C GLN A 173 -21.75 14.40 5.92
N ASP A 174 -21.66 15.71 6.18
CA ASP A 174 -22.37 16.70 5.40
C ASP A 174 -21.64 17.03 4.09
N ASN A 175 -22.29 16.73 2.95
CA ASN A 175 -21.86 17.14 1.60
C ASN A 175 -21.73 18.66 1.40
N THR A 176 -22.00 19.47 2.44
CA THR A 176 -21.63 20.88 2.51
C THR A 176 -20.19 21.02 3.01
N SER A 177 -19.24 20.49 2.24
CA SER A 177 -17.78 20.65 2.41
C SER A 177 -17.28 22.11 2.33
N SER A 178 -18.19 23.08 2.45
CA SER A 178 -17.97 24.51 2.28
C SER A 178 -17.86 25.27 3.60
N THR A 179 -18.22 24.69 4.75
CA THR A 179 -18.07 25.40 6.03
C THR A 179 -16.61 25.44 6.50
N GLN A 180 -16.21 26.55 7.11
CA GLN A 180 -14.83 26.76 7.59
C GLN A 180 -14.40 25.74 8.65
N ILE A 181 -15.38 25.22 9.41
CA ILE A 181 -15.19 24.21 10.46
C ILE A 181 -14.79 22.86 9.85
N SER A 182 -15.51 22.39 8.81
CA SER A 182 -15.18 21.11 8.13
C SER A 182 -13.81 21.16 7.46
N LYS A 183 -13.42 22.30 6.88
CA LYS A 183 -12.07 22.49 6.31
C LYS A 183 -10.97 22.42 7.38
N GLN A 184 -11.21 23.04 8.54
CA GLN A 184 -10.24 22.99 9.64
C GLN A 184 -10.10 21.57 10.21
N ALA A 185 -11.22 20.85 10.37
CA ALA A 185 -11.24 19.46 10.79
C ALA A 185 -10.45 18.55 9.83
N TYR A 186 -10.70 18.69 8.53
CA TYR A 186 -9.98 17.97 7.47
C TYR A 186 -8.48 18.23 7.50
N ASN A 187 -8.06 19.50 7.60
CA ASN A 187 -6.64 19.86 7.67
C ASN A 187 -5.96 19.28 8.92
N ARG A 188 -6.67 19.23 10.07
CA ARG A 188 -6.13 18.62 11.30
C ARG A 188 -5.91 17.11 11.10
N LEU A 189 -6.87 16.41 10.47
CA LEU A 189 -6.75 14.98 10.17
C LEU A 189 -5.59 14.72 9.21
N LEU A 190 -5.53 15.42 8.08
CA LEU A 190 -4.44 15.27 7.11
C LEU A 190 -3.07 15.54 7.73
N LYS A 191 -2.96 16.59 8.56
CA LYS A 191 -1.72 16.90 9.24
C LYS A 191 -1.27 15.76 10.15
N ALA A 192 -2.18 15.15 10.91
CA ALA A 192 -1.87 14.01 11.77
C ALA A 192 -1.40 12.79 10.96
N ILE A 193 -2.07 12.51 9.83
CA ILE A 193 -1.72 11.40 8.94
C ILE A 193 -0.34 11.63 8.30
N GLU A 194 -0.04 12.84 7.82
CA GLU A 194 1.26 13.15 7.23
C GLU A 194 2.39 13.17 8.27
N GLU A 195 2.14 13.66 9.48
CA GLU A 195 3.12 13.56 10.59
C GLU A 195 3.47 12.10 10.89
N TYR A 196 2.47 11.23 10.98
CA TYR A 196 2.64 9.80 11.16
C TYR A 196 3.39 9.15 9.99
N ARG A 197 2.97 9.44 8.76
CA ARG A 197 3.60 8.92 7.54
C ARG A 197 5.07 9.33 7.46
N ASN A 198 5.39 10.60 7.75
CA ASN A 198 6.77 11.09 7.75
C ASN A 198 7.62 10.43 8.83
N PHE A 199 7.06 10.20 10.02
CA PHE A 199 7.72 9.45 11.07
C PHE A 199 8.07 8.01 10.64
N LEU A 200 7.15 7.33 9.95
CA LEU A 200 7.43 5.99 9.40
C LEU A 200 8.50 6.03 8.31
N LEU A 201 8.42 6.99 7.37
CA LEU A 201 9.38 7.14 6.27
C LEU A 201 10.82 7.33 6.78
N GLN A 202 11.02 8.00 7.91
CA GLN A 202 12.34 8.17 8.52
C GLN A 202 12.95 6.86 9.05
N LYS A 203 12.11 5.87 9.38
CA LYS A 203 12.55 4.56 9.90
C LYS A 203 12.60 3.49 8.81
N LEU A 204 11.97 3.72 7.67
CA LEU A 204 11.91 2.75 6.58
C LEU A 204 13.28 2.57 5.93
N PRO A 205 13.65 1.32 5.58
CA PRO A 205 14.82 1.05 4.77
C PRO A 205 14.81 1.79 3.43
N GLU A 206 16.01 1.96 2.85
CA GLU A 206 16.21 2.63 1.56
C GLU A 206 15.25 2.09 0.49
N PHE A 207 14.67 2.97 -0.33
CA PHE A 207 13.72 2.67 -1.42
C PHE A 207 12.29 2.29 -1.05
N LEU A 208 12.00 1.97 0.20
CA LEU A 208 10.62 1.74 0.64
C LEU A 208 9.90 3.08 0.81
N GLU A 209 8.77 3.22 0.13
CA GLU A 209 7.94 4.42 0.14
C GLU A 209 6.53 4.03 0.53
N LEU A 210 5.96 4.77 1.48
CA LEU A 210 4.57 4.61 1.91
C LEU A 210 3.74 5.77 1.35
N GLN A 211 2.59 5.47 0.75
CA GLN A 211 1.70 6.43 0.11
C GLN A 211 0.33 6.39 0.78
N LEU A 212 -0.28 7.56 0.96
CA LEU A 212 -1.67 7.65 1.36
C LEU A 212 -2.54 7.33 0.15
N GLU A 213 -3.24 6.20 0.19
CA GLU A 213 -4.15 5.78 -0.89
C GLU A 213 -5.53 6.41 -0.70
N ASP A 214 -6.06 6.36 0.52
CA ASP A 214 -7.40 6.84 0.85
C ASP A 214 -7.54 7.06 2.36
N ILE A 215 -8.61 7.74 2.77
CA ILE A 215 -9.00 7.90 4.17
C ILE A 215 -10.45 7.46 4.32
N ALA A 216 -10.66 6.44 5.14
CA ALA A 216 -11.98 5.93 5.45
C ALA A 216 -12.57 6.63 6.69
N LEU A 217 -13.80 7.11 6.58
CA LEU A 217 -14.59 7.57 7.72
C LEU A 217 -15.01 6.42 8.62
N ARG A 218 -15.41 5.31 7.99
CA ARG A 218 -15.83 4.08 8.66
C ARG A 218 -15.37 2.89 7.84
N ILE A 219 -14.85 1.88 8.51
CA ILE A 219 -14.46 0.62 7.89
C ILE A 219 -15.16 -0.57 8.53
N ILE A 220 -15.57 -1.51 7.70
CA ILE A 220 -16.14 -2.80 8.06
C ILE A 220 -15.19 -3.89 7.57
N LEU A 221 -14.62 -4.63 8.51
CA LEU A 221 -13.77 -5.78 8.23
C LEU A 221 -14.58 -7.08 8.37
N LYS A 222 -14.51 -7.97 7.36
CA LYS A 222 -15.20 -9.26 7.44
C LYS A 222 -14.45 -10.20 8.38
N LYS A 223 -15.03 -10.47 9.55
CA LYS A 223 -14.45 -11.37 10.55
C LYS A 223 -14.15 -12.75 9.95
N GLY A 224 -12.96 -13.27 10.23
CA GLY A 224 -12.51 -14.59 9.76
C GLY A 224 -12.11 -14.66 8.29
N ARG A 225 -12.21 -13.56 7.52
CA ARG A 225 -11.81 -13.54 6.10
C ARG A 225 -10.89 -12.37 5.79
N LYS A 226 -9.59 -12.68 5.64
CA LYS A 226 -8.60 -11.72 5.15
C LYS A 226 -8.97 -11.24 3.74
N LYS A 227 -8.59 -10.00 3.41
CA LYS A 227 -8.83 -9.31 2.13
C LYS A 227 -10.31 -9.08 1.79
N ALA A 228 -11.19 -9.12 2.79
CA ALA A 228 -12.60 -8.79 2.63
C ALA A 228 -12.96 -7.64 3.59
N TYR A 229 -13.10 -6.44 3.03
CA TYR A 229 -13.39 -5.21 3.76
C TYR A 229 -14.20 -4.24 2.89
N ALA A 230 -14.96 -3.38 3.53
CA ALA A 230 -15.71 -2.30 2.89
C ALA A 230 -15.57 -1.04 3.73
N TYR A 231 -15.49 0.13 3.11
CA TYR A 231 -15.34 1.37 3.84
C TYR A 231 -15.99 2.54 3.10
N LEU A 232 -16.36 3.57 3.86
CA LEU A 232 -16.83 4.86 3.34
C LEU A 232 -15.63 5.81 3.26
N SER A 233 -15.23 6.21 2.06
CA SER A 233 -14.17 7.20 1.87
C SER A 233 -14.62 8.59 2.31
N LEU A 234 -13.67 9.46 2.65
CA LEU A 234 -13.90 10.91 2.79
C LEU A 234 -14.48 11.56 1.54
N SER A 235 -14.33 10.94 0.36
CA SER A 235 -15.00 11.38 -0.87
C SER A 235 -16.51 11.04 -0.91
N ASN A 236 -17.04 10.43 0.15
CA ASN A 236 -18.41 9.90 0.23
C ASN A 236 -18.68 8.74 -0.76
N GLU A 237 -17.62 8.04 -1.17
CA GLU A 237 -17.71 6.84 -2.00
C GLU A 237 -17.56 5.58 -1.14
N VAL A 238 -18.42 4.59 -1.38
CA VAL A 238 -18.33 3.28 -0.71
C VAL A 238 -17.42 2.37 -1.52
N VAL A 239 -16.30 1.98 -0.92
CA VAL A 239 -15.31 1.07 -1.51
C VAL A 239 -15.51 -0.32 -0.94
N ILE A 240 -15.68 -1.32 -1.81
CA ILE A 240 -15.92 -2.71 -1.42
C ILE A 240 -14.82 -3.61 -2.00
N LYS A 241 -14.15 -4.39 -1.15
CA LYS A 241 -13.09 -5.34 -1.54
C LYS A 241 -13.38 -6.72 -0.96
N GLY A 242 -13.23 -7.75 -1.80
CA GLY A 242 -13.32 -9.18 -1.41
C GLY A 242 -14.67 -9.71 -0.93
N PHE A 243 -15.62 -8.83 -0.60
CA PHE A 243 -17.01 -9.16 -0.31
C PHE A 243 -17.72 -9.79 -1.52
N GLU A 244 -18.83 -10.47 -1.25
CA GLU A 244 -19.66 -11.13 -2.27
C GLU A 244 -20.14 -10.15 -3.35
N ALA A 245 -20.39 -8.89 -2.99
CA ALA A 245 -20.82 -7.81 -3.89
C ALA A 245 -19.94 -7.64 -5.15
N VAL A 246 -18.63 -7.84 -5.00
CA VAL A 246 -17.65 -7.63 -6.08
C VAL A 246 -17.15 -8.94 -6.70
N ARG A 247 -17.70 -10.07 -6.28
CA ARG A 247 -17.32 -11.40 -6.76
C ARG A 247 -18.21 -11.84 -7.91
N SER A 248 -17.61 -12.36 -8.98
CA SER A 248 -18.33 -12.79 -10.18
C SER A 248 -19.01 -14.16 -10.03
N ASP A 249 -18.56 -14.97 -9.07
CA ASP A 249 -19.07 -16.31 -8.78
C ASP A 249 -20.35 -16.32 -7.92
N TRP A 250 -20.88 -15.14 -7.55
CA TRP A 250 -22.08 -14.99 -6.72
C TRP A 250 -23.31 -14.55 -7.52
N SER A 251 -24.49 -14.93 -7.04
CA SER A 251 -25.75 -14.59 -7.69
C SER A 251 -25.94 -13.06 -7.77
N PRO A 252 -26.52 -12.53 -8.87
CA PRO A 252 -26.78 -11.10 -9.00
C PRO A 252 -27.59 -10.52 -7.84
N LEU A 253 -28.54 -11.30 -7.29
CA LEU A 253 -29.34 -10.91 -6.13
C LEU A 253 -28.46 -10.70 -4.89
N ALA A 254 -27.62 -11.68 -4.53
CA ALA A 254 -26.72 -11.57 -3.37
C ALA A 254 -25.77 -10.37 -3.50
N ARG A 255 -25.26 -10.14 -4.71
CA ARG A 255 -24.39 -9.00 -5.00
C ARG A 255 -25.09 -7.66 -4.79
N LYS A 256 -26.29 -7.51 -5.35
CA LYS A 256 -27.10 -6.28 -5.24
C LYS A 256 -27.52 -6.04 -3.79
N THR A 257 -28.01 -7.07 -3.10
CA THR A 257 -28.42 -6.97 -1.70
C THR A 257 -27.27 -6.53 -0.80
N GLN A 258 -26.09 -7.14 -0.93
CA GLN A 258 -24.95 -6.78 -0.09
C GLN A 258 -24.41 -5.39 -0.42
N LYS A 259 -24.40 -5.00 -1.71
CA LYS A 259 -24.00 -3.65 -2.11
C LYS A 259 -24.93 -2.60 -1.48
N ASN A 260 -26.24 -2.74 -1.64
CA ASN A 260 -27.21 -1.82 -1.06
C ASN A 260 -27.10 -1.74 0.47
N LEU A 261 -26.87 -2.87 1.14
CA LEU A 261 -26.67 -2.91 2.59
C LEU A 261 -25.44 -2.08 3.00
N LEU A 262 -24.31 -2.27 2.31
CA LEU A 262 -23.07 -1.55 2.61
C LEU A 262 -23.16 -0.05 2.25
N GLU A 263 -23.99 0.33 1.29
CA GLU A 263 -24.27 1.74 0.96
C GLU A 263 -25.20 2.43 1.96
N THR A 264 -25.95 1.66 2.76
CA THR A 264 -26.86 2.20 3.78
C THR A 264 -26.19 2.34 5.15
N LEU A 265 -25.07 1.65 5.38
CA LEU A 265 -24.31 1.63 6.64
C LEU A 265 -23.27 2.76 6.67
#